data_AF-A0A3M1LP78-F1
#
_entry.id   AF-A0A3M1LP78-F1
#
_cell.length_a   1.000
_cell.length_b   1.000
_cell.length_c   1.000
_cell.angle_alpha   90.00
_cell.angle_beta   90.00
_cell.angle_gamma   90.00
#
_symmetry.space_group_name_H-M   'P 1'
#
loop_
_entity.id
_entity.type
_entity.pdbx_description
1 polymer ?
#
loop_
_entity_poly.entity_id
_entity_poly.type
_entity_poly.pdbx_seq_one_letter_code
_entity_poly.pdbx_strand_id
1 'polypeptide(L)'
;MLDHIGLGSYGRRIEHALHATLKANIRTRDLGGDATTRQFTDAIIARLPEASEQSELTVPTTLDIPPPPPPTPSAERWTLVGADVFVEWNAIEQLPPMPPRVGALELTMISNRGTKVYPPPVPPITMVNWYRCRYIAQQPISSEAIHALLAEVDRLGIRWMHVELLTREGDIPMYSKAQGES
;
A
#
# COMPACT_ATOMS: atom_id res chain seq x y z
N MET A 1 -7.42 26.26 -4.66
CA MET A 1 -8.24 26.82 -3.55
C MET A 1 -9.38 27.67 -4.09
N LEU A 2 -9.10 28.76 -4.83
CA LEU A 2 -10.15 29.68 -5.31
C LEU A 2 -11.26 29.00 -6.13
N ASP A 3 -10.91 28.05 -7.01
CA ASP A 3 -11.93 27.25 -7.72
C ASP A 3 -12.81 26.42 -6.77
N HIS A 4 -12.21 25.82 -5.74
CA HIS A 4 -12.91 24.97 -4.78
C HIS A 4 -13.90 25.74 -3.89
N ILE A 5 -13.64 27.03 -3.64
CA ILE A 5 -14.56 27.91 -2.89
C ILE A 5 -15.47 28.75 -3.80
N GLY A 6 -15.58 28.39 -5.08
CA GLY A 6 -16.48 29.05 -6.04
C GLY A 6 -15.98 30.41 -6.56
N LEU A 7 -14.73 30.79 -6.28
CA LEU A 7 -14.09 32.03 -6.73
C LEU A 7 -13.18 31.81 -7.94
N GLY A 8 -13.56 30.90 -8.85
CA GLY A 8 -12.70 30.49 -9.96
C GLY A 8 -12.33 31.61 -10.94
N SER A 9 -13.17 32.64 -11.08
CA SER A 9 -12.83 33.83 -11.87
C SER A 9 -11.63 34.58 -11.31
N TYR A 10 -11.50 34.66 -9.97
CA TYR A 10 -10.33 35.24 -9.30
C TYR A 10 -9.11 34.32 -9.43
N GLY A 11 -9.32 32.99 -9.34
CA GLY A 11 -8.27 31.99 -9.56
C GLY A 11 -7.60 32.15 -10.93
N ARG A 12 -8.40 32.15 -12.00
CA ARG A 12 -7.92 32.38 -13.37
C ARG A 12 -7.23 33.73 -13.53
N ARG A 13 -7.72 34.77 -12.85
CA ARG A 13 -7.13 36.11 -12.90
C ARG A 13 -5.71 36.14 -12.35
N ILE A 14 -5.48 35.45 -11.22
CA ILE A 14 -4.16 35.31 -10.60
C ILE A 14 -3.25 34.43 -11.48
N GLU A 15 -3.78 33.32 -12.00
CA GLU A 15 -3.04 32.41 -12.89
C GLU A 15 -2.56 33.12 -14.17
N HIS A 16 -3.42 33.93 -14.79
CA HIS A 16 -3.05 34.74 -15.95
C HIS A 16 -1.92 35.72 -15.63
N ALA A 17 -1.99 36.42 -14.49
CA ALA A 17 -0.95 37.35 -14.07
C ALA A 17 0.39 36.66 -13.79
N LEU A 18 0.34 35.45 -13.20
CA LEU A 18 1.52 34.60 -13.02
C LEU A 18 2.13 34.21 -14.38
N HIS A 19 1.33 33.74 -15.33
CA HIS A 19 1.80 33.39 -16.68
C HIS A 19 2.39 34.60 -17.42
N ALA A 20 1.78 35.78 -17.29
CA ALA A 20 2.30 37.02 -17.88
C ALA A 20 3.65 37.42 -17.27
N THR A 21 3.83 37.22 -15.96
CA THR A 21 5.08 37.50 -15.24
C THR A 21 6.21 36.58 -15.73
N LEU A 22 5.93 35.28 -15.87
CA LEU A 22 6.89 34.30 -16.37
C LEU A 22 7.26 34.54 -17.84
N LYS A 23 6.28 34.90 -18.68
CA LYS A 23 6.52 35.30 -20.09
C LYS A 23 7.40 36.54 -20.20
N ALA A 24 7.35 37.44 -19.23
CA ALA A 24 8.24 38.59 -19.13
C ALA A 24 9.64 38.26 -18.58
N ASN A 25 9.98 36.96 -18.42
CA ASN A 25 11.24 36.46 -17.86
C ASN A 25 11.58 36.95 -16.45
N ILE A 26 10.60 37.43 -15.69
CA ILE A 26 10.77 37.71 -14.26
C ILE A 26 10.60 36.37 -13.55
N ARG A 27 11.67 35.84 -12.95
CA ARG A 27 11.73 34.50 -12.38
C ARG A 27 12.47 34.49 -11.06
N THR A 28 12.04 33.62 -10.15
CA THR A 28 12.75 33.31 -8.91
C THR A 28 13.97 32.40 -9.19
N ARG A 29 14.83 32.23 -8.19
CA ARG A 29 16.11 31.50 -8.30
C ARG A 29 15.96 30.04 -8.73
N ASP A 30 14.94 29.36 -8.24
CA ASP A 30 14.61 27.97 -8.61
C ASP A 30 14.20 27.83 -10.08
N LEU A 31 13.70 28.90 -10.69
CA LEU A 31 13.37 28.98 -12.11
C LEU A 31 14.49 29.62 -12.95
N GLY A 32 15.69 29.77 -12.37
CA GLY A 32 16.88 30.32 -13.03
C GLY A 32 16.91 31.84 -13.17
N GLY A 33 16.11 32.57 -12.39
CA GLY A 33 16.16 34.05 -12.32
C GLY A 33 16.80 34.57 -11.04
N ASP A 34 16.72 35.88 -10.83
CA ASP A 34 17.29 36.60 -9.70
C ASP A 34 16.27 37.38 -8.88
N ALA A 35 14.98 37.32 -9.26
CA ALA A 35 13.93 38.03 -8.55
C ALA A 35 13.77 37.49 -7.12
N THR A 36 13.82 38.39 -6.15
CA THR A 36 13.43 38.08 -4.76
C THR A 36 11.94 37.75 -4.71
N THR A 37 11.50 37.07 -3.65
CA THR A 37 10.08 36.79 -3.40
C THR A 37 9.23 38.05 -3.50
N ARG A 38 9.69 39.17 -2.91
CA ARG A 38 8.99 40.46 -2.98
C ARG A 38 8.86 40.96 -4.42
N GLN A 39 9.95 41.02 -5.17
CA GLN A 39 9.94 41.49 -6.57
C GLN A 39 9.06 40.61 -7.46
N PHE A 40 9.08 39.30 -7.25
CA PHE A 40 8.23 38.37 -8.00
C PHE A 40 6.74 38.56 -7.67
N THR A 41 6.40 38.70 -6.38
CA THR A 41 5.03 39.01 -5.95
C THR A 41 4.53 40.34 -6.51
N ASP A 42 5.34 41.40 -6.41
CA ASP A 42 4.99 42.73 -6.93
C ASP A 42 4.79 42.68 -8.46
N ALA A 43 5.63 41.92 -9.17
CA ALA A 43 5.51 41.73 -10.62
C ALA A 43 4.23 41.00 -11.04
N ILE A 44 3.75 40.04 -10.24
CA ILE A 44 2.46 39.36 -10.45
C ILE A 44 1.32 40.35 -10.19
N ILE A 45 1.34 41.08 -9.07
CA ILE A 45 0.29 42.05 -8.73
C ILE A 45 0.15 43.12 -9.82
N ALA A 46 1.28 43.64 -10.31
CA ALA A 46 1.31 44.64 -11.38
C ALA A 46 0.76 44.14 -12.73
N ARG A 47 0.58 42.82 -12.90
CA ARG A 47 0.06 42.17 -14.11
C ARG A 47 -1.32 41.56 -13.93
N LEU A 48 -2.01 41.84 -12.82
CA LEU A 48 -3.41 41.48 -12.67
C LEU A 48 -4.24 42.26 -13.69
N PRO A 49 -5.01 41.60 -14.57
CA PRO A 49 -5.89 42.29 -15.50
C PRO A 49 -6.98 43.07 -14.74
N GLU A 50 -7.48 44.13 -15.38
CA GLU A 50 -8.57 44.94 -14.82
C GLU A 50 -9.81 44.08 -14.57
N ALA A 51 -10.55 44.41 -13.50
CA ALA A 51 -11.75 43.65 -13.13
C ALA A 51 -12.87 43.74 -14.18
N SER A 52 -12.85 44.77 -15.03
CA SER A 52 -13.83 45.07 -16.08
C SER A 52 -13.66 44.24 -17.35
N GLU A 53 -12.48 43.65 -17.60
CA GLU A 53 -12.21 42.78 -18.76
C GLU A 53 -12.78 41.35 -18.59
N GLN A 54 -13.44 41.07 -17.47
CA GLN A 54 -14.04 39.76 -17.19
C GLN A 54 -15.47 39.69 -17.74
N SER A 55 -15.58 39.44 -19.05
CA SER A 55 -16.83 38.90 -19.62
C SER A 55 -17.04 37.48 -19.12
N GLU A 56 -18.27 37.23 -18.66
CA GLU A 56 -18.85 35.94 -18.26
C GLU A 56 -18.47 35.43 -16.86
N LEU A 57 -19.37 35.75 -15.91
CA LEU A 57 -19.60 35.01 -14.66
C LEU A 57 -19.71 33.51 -14.98
N THR A 58 -18.59 32.82 -14.89
CA THR A 58 -18.52 31.38 -15.14
C THR A 58 -19.18 30.69 -13.96
N VAL A 59 -20.27 29.97 -14.23
CA VAL A 59 -20.98 29.13 -13.27
C VAL A 59 -19.95 28.28 -12.53
N PRO A 60 -19.96 28.22 -11.18
CA PRO A 60 -19.04 27.35 -10.46
C PRO A 60 -19.23 25.93 -10.97
N THR A 61 -18.15 25.31 -11.45
CA THR A 61 -18.13 23.87 -11.72
C THR A 61 -18.22 23.18 -10.36
N THR A 62 -19.44 22.96 -9.88
CA THR A 62 -19.68 22.11 -8.72
C THR A 62 -19.17 20.73 -9.08
N LEU A 63 -18.10 20.30 -8.44
CA LEU A 63 -17.60 18.94 -8.55
C LEU A 63 -18.65 18.04 -7.88
N ASP A 64 -19.44 17.31 -8.66
CA ASP A 64 -20.39 16.35 -8.14
C ASP A 64 -19.60 15.13 -7.64
N ILE A 65 -19.37 15.08 -6.32
CA ILE A 65 -18.70 13.96 -5.68
C ILE A 65 -19.80 12.95 -5.35
N PRO A 66 -19.84 11.78 -6.02
CA PRO A 66 -20.81 10.77 -5.66
C PRO A 66 -20.60 10.34 -4.21
N PRO A 67 -21.66 10.02 -3.47
CA PRO A 67 -21.52 9.46 -2.13
C PRO A 67 -20.67 8.18 -2.20
N PRO A 68 -19.90 7.87 -1.14
CA PRO A 68 -19.16 6.63 -1.10
C PRO A 68 -20.11 5.44 -1.29
N PRO A 69 -19.68 4.37 -1.98
CA PRO A 69 -20.50 3.17 -2.09
C PRO A 69 -20.84 2.65 -0.69
N PRO A 70 -21.99 1.98 -0.52
CA PRO A 70 -22.32 1.35 0.75
C PRO A 70 -21.21 0.35 1.12
N PRO A 71 -20.94 0.16 2.42
CA PRO A 71 -19.99 -0.86 2.86
C PRO A 71 -20.42 -2.21 2.30
N THR A 72 -19.48 -2.94 1.69
CA THR A 72 -19.72 -4.30 1.21
C THR A 72 -20.17 -5.14 2.41
N PRO A 73 -21.36 -5.77 2.37
CA PRO A 73 -21.78 -6.64 3.45
C PRO A 73 -20.77 -7.77 3.63
N SER A 74 -20.24 -7.95 4.84
CA SER A 74 -19.53 -9.17 5.23
C SER A 74 -20.57 -10.29 5.38
N ALA A 75 -21.17 -10.71 4.26
CA ALA A 75 -22.23 -11.72 4.27
C ALA A 75 -21.69 -13.14 4.49
N GLU A 76 -20.39 -13.36 4.27
CA GLU A 76 -19.81 -14.70 4.21
C GLU A 76 -18.90 -14.97 5.41
N ARG A 77 -19.20 -16.05 6.13
CA ARG A 77 -18.38 -16.51 7.25
C ARG A 77 -17.14 -17.18 6.70
N TRP A 78 -16.08 -16.41 6.57
CA TRP A 78 -14.76 -16.96 6.27
C TRP A 78 -14.38 -18.00 7.34
N THR A 79 -13.91 -19.15 6.88
CA THR A 79 -13.45 -20.24 7.74
C THR A 79 -11.93 -20.17 7.85
N LEU A 80 -11.42 -20.22 9.08
CA LEU A 80 -9.98 -20.26 9.31
C LEU A 80 -9.46 -21.66 8.98
N VAL A 81 -8.43 -21.75 8.13
CA VAL A 81 -7.85 -23.01 7.65
C VAL A 81 -6.34 -23.08 7.83
N GLY A 82 -5.69 -22.02 8.30
CA GLY A 82 -4.23 -22.01 8.40
C GLY A 82 -3.64 -20.67 8.83
N ALA A 83 -2.32 -20.60 8.77
CA ALA A 83 -1.57 -19.35 8.96
C ALA A 83 -0.27 -19.36 8.17
N ASP A 84 0.12 -18.19 7.67
CA ASP A 84 1.49 -17.90 7.26
C ASP A 84 2.22 -17.28 8.45
N VAL A 85 3.27 -17.95 8.95
CA VAL A 85 4.12 -17.46 10.05
C VAL A 85 5.42 -16.94 9.48
N PHE A 86 5.75 -15.68 9.77
CA PHE A 86 6.98 -15.04 9.31
C PHE A 86 8.05 -15.11 10.41
N VAL A 87 9.18 -15.74 10.08
CA VAL A 87 10.24 -16.08 11.03
C VAL A 87 11.61 -15.54 10.62
N GLU A 88 12.42 -15.17 11.63
CA GLU A 88 13.83 -14.80 11.47
C GLU A 88 14.69 -16.05 11.51
N TRP A 89 15.56 -16.23 10.51
CA TRP A 89 16.55 -17.30 10.51
C TRP A 89 17.84 -16.87 9.83
N ASN A 90 18.92 -16.75 10.61
CA ASN A 90 20.18 -16.18 10.16
C ASN A 90 21.13 -17.19 9.50
N ALA A 91 20.90 -18.49 9.69
CA ALA A 91 21.67 -19.53 8.99
C ALA A 91 21.14 -19.73 7.57
N ILE A 92 21.38 -18.75 6.69
CA ILE A 92 20.80 -18.63 5.33
C ILE A 92 21.03 -19.84 4.40
N GLU A 93 22.06 -20.64 4.67
CA GLU A 93 22.36 -21.89 3.95
C GLU A 93 21.38 -23.03 4.30
N GLN A 94 20.58 -22.84 5.35
CA GLN A 94 19.62 -23.81 5.88
C GLN A 94 18.24 -23.16 5.99
N LEU A 95 17.19 -23.92 5.71
CA LEU A 95 15.84 -23.46 5.98
C LEU A 95 15.59 -23.38 7.50
N PRO A 96 14.71 -22.48 7.98
CA PRO A 96 14.32 -22.50 9.39
C PRO A 96 13.76 -23.89 9.76
N PRO A 97 14.12 -24.46 10.92
CA PRO A 97 13.75 -25.80 11.33
C PRO A 97 12.30 -25.83 11.86
N MET A 98 11.37 -25.42 11.01
CA MET A 98 9.95 -25.33 11.33
C MET A 98 9.35 -26.73 11.51
N PRO A 99 8.48 -26.95 12.52
CA PRO A 99 7.90 -28.26 12.77
C PRO A 99 7.01 -28.66 11.59
N PRO A 100 7.13 -29.89 11.04
CA PRO A 100 6.35 -30.27 9.86
C PRO A 100 4.85 -30.35 10.13
N ARG A 101 4.45 -30.52 11.40
CA ARG A 101 3.05 -30.56 11.84
C ARG A 101 2.91 -30.08 13.29
N VAL A 102 1.87 -29.31 13.57
CA VAL A 102 1.44 -28.94 14.93
C VAL A 102 -0.08 -29.11 15.02
N GLY A 103 -0.54 -30.15 15.72
CA GLY A 103 -1.96 -30.51 15.73
C GLY A 103 -2.49 -30.79 14.31
N ALA A 104 -3.54 -30.07 13.92
CA ALA A 104 -4.14 -30.17 12.58
C ALA A 104 -3.37 -29.41 11.49
N LEU A 105 -2.45 -28.52 11.86
CA LEU A 105 -1.69 -27.68 10.94
C LEU A 105 -0.47 -28.41 10.41
N GLU A 106 -0.31 -28.44 9.09
CA GLU A 106 0.82 -29.04 8.39
C GLU A 106 1.60 -27.97 7.62
N LEU A 107 2.93 -28.01 7.71
CA LEU A 107 3.81 -27.13 6.96
C LEU A 107 3.77 -27.51 5.48
N THR A 108 3.09 -26.73 4.66
CA THR A 108 2.94 -27.01 3.23
C THR A 108 4.01 -26.34 2.38
N MET A 109 4.56 -25.20 2.85
CA MET A 109 5.52 -24.44 2.07
C MET A 109 6.35 -23.49 2.96
N ILE A 110 7.59 -23.24 2.54
CA ILE A 110 8.40 -22.12 3.00
C ILE A 110 8.77 -21.29 1.78
N SER A 111 8.71 -19.97 1.90
CA SER A 111 9.19 -19.05 0.87
C SER A 111 10.13 -18.00 1.44
N ASN A 112 10.96 -17.45 0.56
CA ASN A 112 11.82 -16.31 0.82
C ASN A 112 11.54 -15.24 -0.23
N ARG A 113 11.24 -14.01 0.20
CA ARG A 113 10.84 -12.90 -0.70
C ARG A 113 9.72 -13.27 -1.69
N GLY A 114 8.78 -14.12 -1.28
CA GLY A 114 7.65 -14.56 -2.10
C GLY A 114 7.92 -15.78 -2.99
N THR A 115 9.17 -16.22 -3.11
CA THR A 115 9.57 -17.38 -3.92
C THR A 115 9.62 -18.64 -3.06
N LYS A 116 8.94 -19.71 -3.49
CA LYS A 116 8.97 -21.01 -2.81
C LYS A 116 10.41 -21.56 -2.73
N VAL A 117 10.83 -21.95 -1.53
CA VAL A 117 12.11 -22.63 -1.26
C VAL A 117 11.92 -24.00 -0.58
N TYR A 118 10.72 -24.26 -0.05
CA TYR A 118 10.30 -25.57 0.44
C TYR A 118 8.87 -25.86 -0.03
N PRO A 119 8.57 -27.11 -0.44
CA PRO A 119 9.52 -28.21 -0.66
C PRO A 119 10.54 -27.88 -1.78
N PRO A 120 11.70 -28.56 -1.81
CA PRO A 120 12.68 -28.43 -2.90
C PRO A 120 12.05 -28.67 -4.29
N PRO A 121 12.68 -28.19 -5.38
CA PRO A 121 13.99 -27.54 -5.44
C PRO A 121 13.94 -26.05 -5.04
N VAL A 122 15.08 -25.56 -4.54
CA VAL A 122 15.30 -24.13 -4.26
C VAL A 122 15.73 -23.43 -5.56
N PRO A 123 15.00 -22.41 -6.06
CA PRO A 123 15.41 -21.64 -7.23
C PRO A 123 16.69 -20.82 -6.95
N PRO A 124 17.45 -20.41 -8.00
CA PRO A 124 18.66 -19.59 -7.82
C PRO A 124 18.30 -18.14 -7.45
N ILE A 125 17.98 -17.92 -6.18
CA ILE A 125 17.56 -16.62 -5.64
C ILE A 125 18.47 -16.18 -4.49
N THR A 126 18.65 -14.87 -4.33
CA THR A 126 19.26 -14.30 -3.12
C THR A 126 18.25 -14.35 -1.97
N MET A 127 18.56 -15.14 -0.95
CA MET A 127 17.75 -15.23 0.27
C MET A 127 18.08 -14.10 1.25
N VAL A 128 17.07 -13.70 2.02
CA VAL A 128 17.21 -12.88 3.23
C VAL A 128 16.91 -13.71 4.46
N ASN A 129 17.21 -13.21 5.66
CA ASN A 129 16.96 -13.93 6.92
C ASN A 129 15.48 -13.95 7.37
N TRP A 130 14.53 -13.65 6.47
CA TRP A 130 13.10 -13.63 6.74
C TRP A 130 12.35 -14.58 5.82
N TYR A 131 11.67 -15.54 6.45
CA TYR A 131 10.97 -16.62 5.76
C TYR A 131 9.48 -16.56 6.08
N ARG A 132 8.64 -16.84 5.09
CA ARG A 132 7.22 -17.13 5.30
C ARG A 132 7.00 -18.63 5.31
N CYS A 133 6.46 -19.16 6.38
CA CYS A 133 6.19 -20.57 6.60
C CYS A 133 4.68 -20.80 6.63
N ARG A 134 4.16 -21.49 5.62
CA ARG A 134 2.73 -21.73 5.46
C ARG A 134 2.29 -23.01 6.12
N TYR A 135 1.35 -22.89 7.04
CA TYR A 135 0.68 -24.00 7.69
C TYR A 135 -0.78 -24.07 7.27
N ILE A 136 -1.23 -25.23 6.81
CA ILE A 136 -2.61 -25.47 6.37
C ILE A 136 -3.18 -26.68 7.13
N ALA A 137 -4.45 -26.58 7.52
CA ALA A 137 -5.27 -27.68 8.00
C ALA A 137 -6.25 -28.12 6.91
N GLN A 138 -6.59 -29.41 6.90
CA GLN A 138 -7.57 -29.97 5.96
C GLN A 138 -9.02 -29.61 6.31
N GLN A 139 -9.26 -29.29 7.58
CA GLN A 139 -10.57 -28.93 8.13
C GLN A 139 -10.48 -27.56 8.79
N PRO A 140 -11.60 -26.83 8.92
CA PRO A 140 -11.62 -25.58 9.66
C PRO A 140 -11.05 -25.74 11.07
N ILE A 141 -10.25 -24.77 11.47
CA ILE A 141 -9.61 -24.70 12.79
C ILE A 141 -10.08 -23.46 13.54
N SER A 142 -9.85 -23.45 14.84
CA SER A 142 -10.05 -22.28 15.68
C SER A 142 -8.70 -21.58 15.94
N SER A 143 -8.75 -20.40 16.57
CA SER A 143 -7.54 -19.59 16.83
C SER A 143 -6.58 -20.29 17.80
N GLU A 144 -7.07 -21.21 18.63
CA GLU A 144 -6.28 -22.04 19.53
C GLU A 144 -5.22 -22.87 18.79
N ALA A 145 -5.52 -23.34 17.57
CA ALA A 145 -4.54 -24.05 16.75
C ALA A 145 -3.38 -23.13 16.32
N ILE A 146 -3.67 -21.85 16.04
CA ILE A 146 -2.65 -20.85 15.71
C ILE A 146 -1.80 -20.54 16.94
N HIS A 147 -2.41 -20.38 18.11
CA HIS A 147 -1.68 -20.17 19.36
C HIS A 147 -0.74 -21.35 19.68
N ALA A 148 -1.20 -22.59 19.48
CA ALA A 148 -0.37 -23.79 19.67
C ALA A 148 0.82 -23.83 18.70
N LEU A 149 0.61 -23.44 17.43
CA LEU A 149 1.70 -23.30 16.47
C LEU A 149 2.73 -22.27 16.91
N LEU A 150 2.30 -21.06 17.32
CA LEU A 150 3.22 -20.02 17.76
C LEU A 150 3.98 -20.41 19.03
N ALA A 151 3.32 -21.08 19.99
CA ALA A 151 3.97 -21.59 21.18
C ALA A 151 5.05 -22.64 20.85
N GLU A 152 4.82 -23.49 19.85
CA GLU A 152 5.81 -24.46 19.39
C GLU A 152 7.00 -23.77 18.68
N VAL A 153 6.74 -22.74 17.86
CA VAL A 153 7.77 -21.91 17.23
C VAL A 153 8.64 -21.21 18.29
N ASP A 154 8.02 -20.64 19.32
CA ASP A 154 8.71 -20.04 20.47
C ASP A 154 9.56 -21.06 21.23
N ARG A 155 9.05 -22.28 21.45
CA ARG A 155 9.77 -23.38 22.11
C ARG A 155 11.02 -23.80 21.34
N LEU A 156 11.01 -23.68 20.01
CA LEU A 156 12.17 -23.93 19.16
C LEU A 156 13.18 -22.77 19.16
N GLY A 157 12.90 -21.68 19.87
CA GLY A 157 13.75 -20.49 19.92
C GLY A 157 13.76 -19.72 18.60
N ILE A 158 12.78 -19.95 17.72
CA ILE A 158 12.66 -19.28 16.43
C ILE A 158 11.87 -18.00 16.65
N ARG A 159 12.48 -16.86 16.34
CA ARG A 159 11.80 -15.57 16.43
C ARG A 159 10.80 -15.44 15.29
N TRP A 160 9.54 -15.15 15.62
CA TRP A 160 8.52 -14.74 14.66
C TRP A 160 8.16 -13.27 14.86
N MET A 161 7.56 -12.64 13.83
CA MET A 161 7.21 -11.22 13.86
C MET A 161 5.79 -10.90 13.40
N HIS A 162 5.20 -11.80 12.61
CA HIS A 162 4.03 -11.54 11.80
C HIS A 162 3.36 -12.86 11.49
N VAL A 163 2.04 -12.87 11.59
CA VAL A 163 1.18 -13.99 11.32
C VAL A 163 0.04 -13.48 10.46
N GLU A 164 -0.12 -14.08 9.27
CA GLU A 164 -1.29 -13.85 8.42
C GLU A 164 -2.20 -15.07 8.52
N LEU A 165 -3.46 -14.84 8.88
CA LEU A 165 -4.45 -15.92 8.95
C LEU A 165 -4.91 -16.32 7.55
N LEU A 166 -4.99 -17.62 7.30
CA LEU A 166 -5.41 -18.14 6.01
C LEU A 166 -6.86 -18.60 6.11
N THR A 167 -7.72 -17.98 5.34
CA THR A 167 -9.16 -18.24 5.35
C THR A 167 -9.68 -18.75 4.01
N ARG A 168 -10.85 -19.40 4.07
CA ARG A 168 -11.64 -19.77 2.88
C ARG A 168 -13.05 -19.23 2.95
N GLU A 169 -13.58 -18.91 1.79
CA GLU A 169 -14.97 -18.60 1.54
C GLU A 169 -15.59 -19.77 0.75
N GLY A 170 -16.27 -20.68 1.45
CA GLY A 170 -16.61 -22.00 0.89
C GLY A 170 -15.34 -22.75 0.46
N ASP A 171 -15.23 -23.06 -0.83
CA ASP A 171 -14.06 -23.71 -1.43
C ASP A 171 -13.01 -22.72 -1.95
N ILE A 172 -13.28 -21.43 -1.91
CA ILE A 172 -12.41 -20.39 -2.47
C ILE A 172 -11.36 -19.99 -1.42
N PRO A 173 -10.05 -20.16 -1.69
CA PRO A 173 -9.01 -19.65 -0.82
C PRO A 173 -8.93 -18.12 -0.91
N MET A 174 -8.99 -17.44 0.23
CA MET A 174 -8.89 -15.98 0.34
C MET A 174 -7.43 -15.53 0.53
N TYR A 175 -6.48 -16.31 0.01
CA TYR A 175 -5.06 -16.07 0.08
C TYR A 175 -4.38 -16.54 -1.21
N SER A 176 -3.28 -15.88 -1.59
CA SER A 176 -2.55 -16.24 -2.80
C SER A 176 -1.56 -17.38 -2.55
N LYS A 177 -1.24 -18.10 -3.63
CA LYS A 177 -0.09 -19.02 -3.68
C LYS A 177 1.23 -18.25 -3.77
N ALA A 178 2.32 -18.85 -3.31
CA ALA A 178 3.67 -18.40 -3.57
C ALA A 178 4.03 -18.56 -5.06
N GLN A 179 5.03 -17.82 -5.52
CA GLN A 179 5.62 -18.13 -6.81
C GLN A 179 6.27 -19.53 -6.78
N GLY A 180 5.82 -20.41 -7.66
CA GLY A 180 6.28 -21.80 -7.76
C GLY A 180 5.56 -22.81 -6.86
N GLU A 181 4.51 -22.40 -6.15
CA GLU A 181 3.60 -23.30 -5.41
C GLU A 181 2.56 -23.88 -6.39
N SER A 182 2.50 -25.22 -6.46
CA SER A 182 1.53 -25.99 -7.26
C SER A 182 0.23 -26.18 -6.50
#